data_AF-A0A2G2GCS9-F1
#
_entry.id   AF-A0A2G2GCS9-F1
#
_cell.length_a   1.000
_cell.length_b   1.000
_cell.length_c   1.000
_cell.angle_alpha   90.00
_cell.angle_beta   90.00
_cell.angle_gamma   90.00
#
_symmetry.space_group_name_H-M   'P 1'
#
loop_
_entity.id
_entity.type
_entity.pdbx_description
1 polymer ?
#
loop_
_entity_poly.entity_id
_entity_poly.type
_entity_poly.pdbx_seq_one_letter_code
_entity_poly.pdbx_strand_id
1 'polypeptide(L)'
;MRNFSTAFQSHIEQECTTLCWAWKLTRMDGHVMGFTDHDRRLEIDGVVYQGGTGFSASDIDTQLGFVLNNSTVLGAINADEITHVDVKAGLYHNAEIEILRVNWNDPTEYGLIWGGTIGDIHIRDGQIEAELTGRSAKLEQSTGRVFSRQCEVAFGGAICGVDISVLPQGISCPHSFKACKDQFQNAHNFAGFPYLIGEDASYAAPLEGDVKDGSSRYSQ
;
A
#
# COMPACT_ATOMS: atom_id res chain seq x y z
N MET A 1 -0.76 17.68 -15.57
CA MET A 1 -1.63 18.64 -14.87
C MET A 1 -2.69 17.85 -14.13
N ARG A 2 -3.04 18.26 -12.90
CA ARG A 2 -4.21 17.69 -12.20
C ARG A 2 -5.47 18.22 -12.88
N ASN A 3 -6.49 17.38 -13.04
CA ASN A 3 -7.77 17.78 -13.61
C ASN A 3 -8.74 18.12 -12.48
N PHE A 4 -9.04 19.40 -12.31
CA PHE A 4 -10.02 19.89 -11.34
C PHE A 4 -11.37 20.17 -11.99
N SER A 5 -12.42 20.31 -11.18
CA SER A 5 -13.72 20.79 -11.67
C SER A 5 -13.57 22.20 -12.25
N THR A 6 -14.39 22.55 -13.25
CA THR A 6 -14.33 23.87 -13.89
C THR A 6 -14.52 24.99 -12.88
N ALA A 7 -15.47 24.85 -11.95
CA ALA A 7 -15.72 25.83 -10.90
C ALA A 7 -14.49 26.05 -10.01
N PHE A 8 -13.89 24.96 -9.51
CA PHE A 8 -12.71 25.05 -8.65
C PHE A 8 -11.48 25.61 -9.40
N GLN A 9 -11.29 25.21 -10.66
CA GLN A 9 -10.22 25.74 -11.50
C GLN A 9 -10.38 27.26 -11.69
N SER A 10 -11.58 27.72 -12.03
CA SER A 10 -11.88 29.14 -12.16
C SER A 10 -11.68 29.90 -10.86
N HIS A 11 -11.92 29.30 -9.69
CA HIS A 11 -11.68 29.92 -8.39
C HIS A 11 -10.19 30.07 -8.09
N ILE A 12 -9.38 29.03 -8.35
CA ILE A 12 -7.92 29.08 -8.12
C ILE A 12 -7.24 30.14 -9.01
N GLU A 13 -7.78 30.38 -10.20
CA GLU A 13 -7.22 31.35 -11.16
C GLU A 13 -7.55 32.83 -10.80
N GLN A 14 -8.34 33.08 -9.76
CA GLN A 14 -8.66 34.43 -9.29
C GLN A 14 -7.50 35.06 -8.52
N GLU A 15 -7.42 36.40 -8.55
CA GLU A 15 -6.41 37.16 -7.78
C GLU A 15 -6.60 37.06 -6.27
N CYS A 16 -7.85 36.89 -5.81
CA CYS A 16 -8.21 36.73 -4.41
C CYS A 16 -8.95 35.41 -4.25
N THR A 17 -8.38 34.48 -3.46
CA THR A 17 -8.99 33.16 -3.24
C THR A 17 -9.40 32.96 -1.79
N THR A 18 -10.39 32.11 -1.58
CA THR A 18 -10.93 31.73 -0.27
C THR A 18 -10.65 30.26 0.01
N LEU A 19 -9.39 29.86 -0.12
CA LEU A 19 -8.99 28.46 -0.06
C LEU A 19 -8.44 28.07 1.32
N CYS A 20 -8.86 26.90 1.82
CA CYS A 20 -8.37 26.23 3.02
C CYS A 20 -7.85 24.82 2.67
N TRP A 21 -7.14 24.21 3.60
CA TRP A 21 -6.75 22.81 3.54
C TRP A 21 -7.75 21.94 4.31
N ALA A 22 -8.03 20.77 3.77
CA ALA A 22 -8.84 19.76 4.43
C ALA A 22 -8.18 18.39 4.30
N TRP A 23 -8.22 17.61 5.37
CA TRP A 23 -7.70 16.25 5.43
C TRP A 23 -8.82 15.31 5.75
N LYS A 24 -8.97 14.27 4.93
CA LYS A 24 -9.91 13.19 5.19
C LYS A 24 -9.12 11.94 5.50
N LEU A 25 -9.43 11.34 6.64
CA LEU A 25 -8.86 10.10 7.10
C LEU A 25 -9.94 9.01 7.07
N THR A 26 -9.62 7.85 6.50
CA THR A 26 -10.49 6.67 6.49
C THR A 26 -9.75 5.48 7.08
N ARG A 27 -10.20 5.01 8.24
CA ARG A 27 -9.63 3.83 8.92
C ARG A 27 -10.03 2.53 8.20
N MET A 28 -9.28 1.46 8.46
CA MET A 28 -9.55 0.12 7.90
C MET A 28 -10.89 -0.48 8.33
N ASP A 29 -11.45 -0.01 9.46
CA ASP A 29 -12.79 -0.39 9.94
C ASP A 29 -13.93 0.44 9.34
N GLY A 30 -13.60 1.37 8.43
CA GLY A 30 -14.56 2.23 7.74
C GLY A 30 -14.90 3.52 8.49
N HIS A 31 -14.30 3.78 9.64
CA HIS A 31 -14.51 5.07 10.33
C HIS A 31 -13.83 6.21 9.55
N VAL A 32 -14.59 7.28 9.28
CA VAL A 32 -14.13 8.45 8.51
C VAL A 32 -14.07 9.67 9.41
N MET A 33 -12.96 10.40 9.35
CA MET A 33 -12.72 11.63 10.09
C MET A 33 -12.27 12.74 9.13
N GLY A 34 -12.75 13.96 9.35
CA GLY A 34 -12.39 15.12 8.56
C GLY A 34 -11.78 16.22 9.44
N PHE A 35 -10.70 16.83 8.96
CA PHE A 35 -9.98 17.91 9.63
C PHE A 35 -9.77 19.08 8.68
N THR A 36 -9.80 20.32 9.16
CA THR A 36 -9.48 21.49 8.33
C THR A 36 -8.67 22.53 9.11
N ASP A 37 -7.81 23.27 8.40
CA ASP A 37 -7.09 24.43 8.93
C ASP A 37 -7.98 25.68 9.03
N HIS A 38 -9.18 25.62 8.48
CA HIS A 38 -10.20 26.63 8.69
C HIS A 38 -10.70 26.60 10.13
N ASP A 39 -11.10 27.76 10.65
CA ASP A 39 -11.60 27.92 12.02
C ASP A 39 -13.02 27.36 12.20
N ARG A 40 -13.77 27.20 11.10
CA ARG A 40 -15.14 26.69 11.11
C ARG A 40 -15.23 25.28 10.56
N ARG A 41 -16.22 24.54 11.06
CA ARG A 41 -16.60 23.25 10.47
C ARG A 41 -16.99 23.41 9.00
N LEU A 42 -16.53 22.50 8.16
CA LEU A 42 -16.91 22.38 6.76
C LEU A 42 -17.60 21.03 6.53
N GLU A 43 -18.42 20.95 5.49
CA GLU A 43 -19.05 19.70 5.07
C GLU A 43 -18.80 19.49 3.59
N ILE A 44 -18.17 18.36 3.24
CA ILE A 44 -17.76 18.03 1.88
C ILE A 44 -18.14 16.58 1.64
N ASP A 45 -18.97 16.33 0.61
CA ASP A 45 -19.48 15.00 0.26
C ASP A 45 -20.08 14.21 1.44
N GLY A 46 -20.76 14.91 2.35
CA GLY A 46 -21.38 14.30 3.55
C GLY A 46 -20.40 13.96 4.67
N VAL A 47 -19.12 14.30 4.54
CA VAL A 47 -18.11 14.21 5.61
C VAL A 47 -17.99 15.56 6.29
N VAL A 48 -18.05 15.56 7.62
CA VAL A 48 -17.84 16.76 8.44
C VAL A 48 -16.35 16.91 8.73
N TYR A 49 -15.80 18.06 8.38
CA TYR A 49 -14.43 18.45 8.66
C TYR A 49 -14.42 19.42 9.84
N GLN A 50 -13.76 19.03 10.92
CA GLN A 50 -13.69 19.85 12.13
C GLN A 50 -12.59 20.90 12.00
N GLY A 51 -12.95 22.15 12.34
CA GLY A 51 -12.05 23.29 12.30
C GLY A 51 -11.28 23.46 13.61
N GLY A 52 -10.11 24.09 13.54
CA GLY A 52 -9.24 24.30 14.69
C GLY A 52 -8.53 23.05 15.22
N THR A 53 -8.80 21.89 14.62
CA THR A 53 -8.16 20.60 14.88
C THR A 53 -7.67 20.06 13.55
N GLY A 54 -6.37 20.10 13.31
CA GLY A 54 -5.85 19.72 12.00
C GLY A 54 -4.34 19.70 11.92
N PHE A 55 -3.88 19.21 10.77
CA PHE A 55 -2.48 19.25 10.38
C PHE A 55 -2.08 20.72 10.13
N SER A 56 -0.98 21.17 10.72
CA SER A 56 -0.46 22.52 10.42
C SER A 56 0.03 22.57 8.96
N ALA A 57 -0.64 23.36 8.13
CA ALA A 57 -0.25 23.58 6.73
C ALA A 57 1.15 24.21 6.59
N SER A 58 1.60 24.94 7.61
CA SER A 58 2.93 25.59 7.63
C SER A 58 4.08 24.58 7.71
N ASP A 59 3.88 23.43 8.35
CA ASP A 59 4.90 22.36 8.39
C ASP A 59 4.99 21.64 7.04
N ILE A 60 3.84 21.53 6.37
CA ILE A 60 3.72 20.95 5.03
C ILE A 60 4.41 21.86 4.01
N ASP A 61 4.14 23.17 3.98
CA ASP A 61 4.69 24.09 2.96
C ASP A 61 6.21 24.33 3.11
N THR A 62 6.75 24.30 4.33
CA THR A 62 8.20 24.48 4.58
C THR A 62 9.02 23.25 4.15
N GLN A 63 8.42 22.07 4.11
CA GLN A 63 9.08 20.80 3.71
C GLN A 63 8.65 20.28 2.32
N LEU A 64 7.56 20.80 1.74
CA LEU A 64 7.11 20.54 0.36
C LEU A 64 8.02 21.16 -0.73
N GLY A 65 9.27 21.50 -0.39
CA GLY A 65 10.32 21.81 -1.35
C GLY A 65 10.59 20.63 -2.27
N PHE A 66 9.74 20.45 -3.29
CA PHE A 66 9.90 19.65 -4.50
C PHE A 66 10.37 18.19 -4.40
N VAL A 67 10.35 17.54 -3.23
CA VAL A 67 10.58 16.09 -3.12
C VAL A 67 9.28 15.38 -2.72
N LEU A 68 8.29 15.50 -3.62
CA LEU A 68 7.06 14.70 -3.59
C LEU A 68 7.33 13.35 -4.29
N ASN A 69 8.26 12.57 -3.77
CA ASN A 69 8.44 11.15 -4.11
C ASN A 69 9.18 10.48 -2.97
N ASN A 70 8.56 9.46 -2.39
CA ASN A 70 8.96 8.60 -1.26
C ASN A 70 8.94 9.21 0.15
N SER A 71 8.16 8.56 1.03
CA SER A 71 8.05 8.73 2.49
C SER A 71 8.26 10.16 3.02
N THR A 72 7.19 10.95 3.08
CA THR A 72 7.22 12.21 3.82
C THR A 72 6.70 11.95 5.24
N VAL A 73 7.56 12.21 6.21
CA VAL A 73 7.20 12.30 7.63
C VAL A 73 6.72 13.72 7.89
N LEU A 74 5.62 13.84 8.64
CA LEU A 74 5.29 14.91 9.60
C LEU A 74 3.91 15.53 9.39
N GLY A 75 3.19 15.58 10.50
CA GLY A 75 2.07 16.45 10.72
C GLY A 75 1.59 16.24 12.13
N ALA A 76 1.82 17.22 13.01
CA ALA A 76 1.28 17.25 14.36
C ALA A 76 -0.25 17.16 14.27
N ILE A 77 -0.81 15.98 14.50
CA ILE A 77 -2.26 15.83 14.52
C ILE A 77 -2.75 16.32 15.87
N ASN A 78 -3.18 17.59 15.92
CA ASN A 78 -3.88 18.09 17.09
C ASN A 78 -5.38 17.82 16.90
N ALA A 79 -5.76 16.58 17.18
CA ALA A 79 -7.16 16.18 17.21
C ALA A 79 -7.45 15.60 18.58
N ASP A 80 -8.36 16.24 19.32
CA ASP A 80 -9.01 15.64 20.49
C ASP A 80 -9.69 14.30 20.12
N GLU A 81 -9.93 14.07 18.82
CA GLU A 81 -10.52 12.85 18.27
C GLU A 81 -9.53 11.71 18.01
N ILE A 82 -8.22 11.98 17.89
CA ILE A 82 -7.20 10.92 17.76
C ILE A 82 -6.59 10.68 19.13
N THR A 83 -7.09 9.66 19.82
CA THR A 83 -6.63 9.40 21.19
C THR A 83 -5.33 8.59 21.20
N HIS A 84 -4.51 8.78 22.25
CA HIS A 84 -3.32 7.95 22.49
C HIS A 84 -3.64 6.45 22.59
N VAL A 85 -4.85 6.10 23.03
CA VAL A 85 -5.29 4.70 23.16
C VAL A 85 -5.47 4.09 21.78
N ASP A 86 -6.11 4.83 20.87
CA ASP A 86 -6.37 4.38 19.50
C ASP A 86 -5.09 4.27 18.67
N VAL A 87 -4.15 5.20 18.86
CA VAL A 87 -2.81 5.14 18.23
C VAL A 87 -2.05 3.90 18.71
N LYS A 88 -2.02 3.63 20.02
CA LYS A 88 -1.35 2.44 20.56
C LYS A 88 -2.02 1.14 20.13
N ALA A 89 -3.33 1.16 19.90
CA ALA A 89 -4.08 0.02 19.36
C ALA A 89 -3.84 -0.19 17.86
N GLY A 90 -3.08 0.69 17.19
CA GLY A 90 -2.74 0.56 15.77
C GLY A 90 -3.92 0.83 14.82
N LEU A 91 -4.99 1.47 15.30
CA LEU A 91 -6.24 1.64 14.55
C LEU A 91 -6.10 2.50 13.29
N TYR A 92 -5.03 3.30 13.23
CA TYR A 92 -4.72 4.20 12.14
C TYR A 92 -3.67 3.64 11.17
N HIS A 93 -3.11 2.46 11.45
CA HIS A 93 -2.16 1.84 10.56
C HIS A 93 -2.84 1.42 9.24
N ASN A 94 -2.23 1.77 8.11
CA ASN A 94 -2.81 1.67 6.77
C ASN A 94 -4.12 2.45 6.56
N ALA A 95 -4.47 3.39 7.44
CA ALA A 95 -5.59 4.28 7.19
C ALA A 95 -5.33 5.11 5.93
N GLU A 96 -6.35 5.28 5.09
CA GLU A 96 -6.26 6.14 3.91
C GLU A 96 -6.34 7.60 4.34
N ILE A 97 -5.48 8.44 3.73
CA ILE A 97 -5.49 9.87 3.94
C ILE A 97 -5.58 10.59 2.59
N GLU A 98 -6.46 11.58 2.52
CA GLU A 98 -6.68 12.44 1.37
C GLU A 98 -6.49 13.90 1.78
N ILE A 99 -5.62 14.61 1.07
CA ILE A 99 -5.33 16.04 1.28
C ILE A 99 -6.02 16.81 0.17
N LEU A 100 -6.95 17.68 0.58
CA LEU A 100 -7.84 18.43 -0.28
C LEU A 100 -7.51 19.92 -0.14
N ARG A 101 -7.60 20.64 -1.27
CA ARG A 101 -7.70 22.10 -1.28
C ARG A 101 -9.15 22.46 -1.52
N VAL A 102 -9.74 23.28 -0.65
CA VAL A 102 -11.19 23.51 -0.60
C VAL A 102 -11.46 25.01 -0.55
N ASN A 103 -12.43 25.49 -1.32
CA ASN A 103 -12.98 26.82 -1.12
C ASN A 103 -13.85 26.83 0.16
N TRP A 104 -13.42 27.50 1.23
CA TRP A 104 -14.19 27.53 2.48
C TRP A 104 -15.50 28.32 2.35
N ASN A 105 -15.62 29.21 1.35
CA ASN A 105 -16.84 29.98 1.11
C ASN A 105 -17.90 29.16 0.35
N ASP A 106 -17.47 28.24 -0.51
CA ASP A 106 -18.31 27.24 -1.16
C ASP A 106 -17.61 25.86 -1.14
N PRO A 107 -17.88 25.03 -0.12
CA PRO A 107 -17.21 23.73 0.05
C PRO A 107 -17.48 22.71 -1.06
N THR A 108 -18.38 23.00 -2.00
CA THR A 108 -18.57 22.16 -3.19
C THR A 108 -17.44 22.33 -4.22
N GLU A 109 -16.67 23.42 -4.11
CA GLU A 109 -15.50 23.70 -4.93
C GLU A 109 -14.23 23.23 -4.21
N TYR A 110 -13.77 22.02 -4.54
CA TYR A 110 -12.55 21.47 -3.99
C TYR A 110 -11.78 20.63 -5.00
N GLY A 111 -10.52 20.32 -4.67
CA GLY A 111 -9.67 19.44 -5.46
C GLY A 111 -8.77 18.58 -4.59
N LEU A 112 -8.66 17.29 -4.94
CA LEU A 112 -7.69 16.39 -4.32
C LEU A 112 -6.28 16.76 -4.77
N ILE A 113 -5.44 17.12 -3.80
CA ILE A 113 -4.04 17.47 -4.03
C ILE A 113 -3.17 16.22 -3.92
N TRP A 114 -3.39 15.42 -2.89
CA TRP A 114 -2.58 14.24 -2.63
C TRP A 114 -3.40 13.17 -1.90
N GLY A 115 -3.06 11.91 -2.13
CA GLY A 115 -3.66 10.81 -1.39
C GLY A 115 -2.66 9.69 -1.18
N GLY A 116 -2.83 8.97 -0.08
CA GLY A 116 -1.94 7.91 0.35
C GLY A 116 -2.47 7.16 1.57
N THR A 117 -1.56 6.48 2.25
CA THR A 117 -1.85 5.71 3.46
C THR A 117 -0.94 6.16 4.59
N ILE A 118 -1.43 6.03 5.82
CA ILE A 118 -0.67 6.24 7.04
C ILE A 118 0.13 4.97 7.36
N GLY A 119 1.43 5.13 7.57
CA GLY A 119 2.34 4.10 8.05
C GLY A 119 2.38 4.07 9.58
N ASP A 120 3.57 4.26 10.14
CA ASP A 120 3.75 4.34 11.58
C ASP A 120 3.36 5.71 12.13
N ILE A 121 2.84 5.70 13.36
CA ILE A 121 2.45 6.91 14.09
C ILE A 121 3.23 6.94 15.40
N HIS A 122 3.93 8.04 15.62
CA HIS A 122 4.68 8.32 16.83
C HIS A 122 4.04 9.48 17.59
N ILE A 123 4.21 9.52 18.90
CA ILE A 123 3.76 10.65 19.70
C ILE A 123 4.98 11.23 20.42
N ARG A 124 5.29 12.50 20.14
CA ARG A 124 6.43 13.24 20.70
C ARG A 124 5.95 14.57 21.25
N ASP A 125 6.27 14.87 22.51
CA ASP A 125 5.94 16.14 23.16
C ASP A 125 4.46 16.57 23.07
N GLY A 126 3.53 15.60 23.09
CA GLY A 126 2.09 15.84 22.96
C GLY A 126 1.62 16.08 21.53
N GLN A 127 2.50 15.97 20.54
CA GLN A 127 2.19 16.00 19.12
C GLN A 127 2.25 14.60 18.52
N ILE A 128 1.30 14.30 17.64
CA ILE A 128 1.25 13.04 16.91
C ILE A 128 1.98 13.24 15.58
N GLU A 129 3.02 12.47 15.30
CA GLU A 129 3.73 12.44 14.02
C GLU A 129 3.33 11.18 13.26
N ALA A 130 2.90 11.32 12.01
CA ALA A 130 2.54 10.19 11.15
C ALA A 130 3.46 10.11 9.93
N GLU A 131 3.87 8.90 9.58
CA GLU A 131 4.50 8.62 8.28
C GLU A 131 3.43 8.49 7.20
N LEU A 132 3.60 9.23 6.10
CA LEU A 132 2.68 9.19 4.97
C LEU A 132 3.33 8.53 3.76
N THR A 133 2.64 7.53 3.23
CA THR A 133 3.07 6.80 2.04
C THR A 133 2.12 7.10 0.88
N GLY A 134 2.65 7.64 -0.22
CA GLY A 134 1.84 8.01 -1.39
C GLY A 134 1.29 6.81 -2.15
N ARG A 135 0.20 7.02 -2.90
CA ARG A 135 -0.41 5.98 -3.76
C ARG A 135 0.58 5.31 -4.74
N SER A 136 1.63 6.03 -5.16
CA SER A 136 2.68 5.50 -6.04
C SER A 136 3.55 4.42 -5.39
N ALA A 137 3.62 4.33 -4.05
CA ALA A 137 4.41 3.29 -3.38
C ALA A 137 3.95 1.87 -3.75
N LYS A 138 2.68 1.69 -4.12
CA LYS A 138 2.17 0.42 -4.66
C LYS A 138 2.85 0.02 -5.98
N LEU A 139 3.31 0.99 -6.77
CA LEU A 139 4.02 0.77 -8.03
C LEU A 139 5.50 0.44 -7.84
N GLU A 140 6.08 0.81 -6.69
CA GLU A 140 7.47 0.53 -6.34
C GLU A 140 7.66 -0.88 -5.76
N GLN A 141 6.57 -1.61 -5.53
CA GLN A 141 6.64 -3.00 -5.12
C GLN A 141 7.29 -3.83 -6.21
N SER A 142 8.28 -4.64 -5.83
CA SER A 142 8.89 -5.61 -6.73
C SER A 142 7.81 -6.59 -7.18
N THR A 143 7.38 -6.44 -8.43
CA THR A 143 6.40 -7.32 -9.06
C THR A 143 7.11 -8.25 -10.01
N GLY A 144 6.71 -9.52 -10.00
CA GLY A 144 7.33 -10.55 -10.82
C GLY A 144 7.40 -11.88 -10.09
N ARG A 145 7.81 -12.90 -10.83
CA ARG A 145 8.02 -14.25 -10.32
C ARG A 145 9.50 -14.51 -10.26
N VAL A 146 9.94 -15.21 -9.22
CA VAL A 146 11.32 -15.70 -9.15
C VAL A 146 11.35 -17.10 -9.77
N PHE A 147 12.22 -17.30 -10.76
CA PHE A 147 12.46 -18.63 -11.29
C PHE A 147 13.14 -19.49 -10.22
N SER A 148 12.35 -20.31 -9.51
CA SER A 148 12.83 -21.21 -8.48
C SER A 148 12.31 -22.64 -8.71
N ARG A 149 13.00 -23.64 -8.13
CA ARG A 149 12.54 -25.04 -8.16
C ARG A 149 11.32 -25.29 -7.27
N GLN A 150 11.00 -24.36 -6.38
CA GLN A 150 9.88 -24.45 -5.45
C GLN A 150 8.62 -23.80 -6.05
N CYS A 151 7.47 -24.26 -5.59
CA CYS A 151 6.18 -23.63 -5.90
C CYS A 151 6.08 -22.30 -5.16
N GLU A 152 5.75 -21.21 -5.82
CA GLU A 152 5.64 -19.90 -5.17
C GLU A 152 4.20 -19.53 -4.76
N VAL A 153 3.21 -20.31 -5.20
CA VAL A 153 1.80 -19.99 -4.96
C VAL A 153 1.34 -20.46 -3.59
N ALA A 154 0.44 -19.68 -2.99
CA ALA A 154 -0.21 -20.05 -1.74
C ALA A 154 -0.96 -21.37 -1.90
N PHE A 155 -0.78 -22.28 -0.94
CA PHE A 155 -1.50 -23.53 -0.89
C PHE A 155 -3.01 -23.25 -0.84
N GLY A 156 -3.78 -23.89 -1.72
CA GLY A 156 -5.23 -23.66 -1.88
C GLY A 156 -5.63 -22.29 -2.43
N GLY A 157 -4.67 -21.44 -2.80
CA GLY A 157 -4.95 -20.23 -3.56
C GLY A 157 -5.47 -20.52 -4.96
N ALA A 158 -5.99 -19.50 -5.64
CA ALA A 158 -6.64 -19.64 -6.96
C ALA A 158 -5.77 -20.36 -8.01
N ILE A 159 -4.45 -20.11 -8.01
CA ILE A 159 -3.52 -20.79 -8.94
C ILE A 159 -3.27 -22.24 -8.50
N CYS A 160 -3.17 -22.50 -7.19
CA CYS A 160 -2.95 -23.85 -6.68
C CYS A 160 -4.18 -24.74 -6.95
N GLY A 161 -5.38 -24.25 -6.67
CA GLY A 161 -6.64 -24.95 -6.95
C GLY A 161 -6.92 -26.19 -6.08
N VAL A 162 -6.03 -26.55 -5.15
CA VAL A 162 -6.28 -27.63 -4.19
C VAL A 162 -7.31 -27.17 -3.18
N ASP A 163 -8.42 -27.90 -3.06
CA ASP A 163 -9.36 -27.67 -1.97
C ASP A 163 -8.75 -28.19 -0.65
N ILE A 164 -8.36 -27.26 0.22
CA ILE A 164 -7.77 -27.61 1.52
C ILE A 164 -8.83 -28.14 2.48
N SER A 165 -10.11 -27.79 2.29
CA SER A 165 -11.18 -28.16 3.24
C SER A 165 -11.45 -29.66 3.29
N VAL A 166 -11.11 -30.38 2.22
CA VAL A 166 -11.26 -31.84 2.13
C VAL A 166 -10.03 -32.61 2.63
N LEU A 167 -8.95 -31.91 2.97
CA LEU A 167 -7.72 -32.53 3.44
C LEU A 167 -7.72 -32.73 4.97
N PRO A 168 -7.04 -33.77 5.48
CA PRO A 168 -6.80 -33.92 6.92
C PRO A 168 -6.20 -32.66 7.56
N GLN A 169 -6.64 -32.37 8.80
CA GLN A 169 -6.14 -31.22 9.55
C GLN A 169 -4.63 -31.32 9.77
N GLY A 170 -3.94 -30.18 9.63
CA GLY A 170 -2.49 -30.07 9.85
C GLY A 170 -1.61 -30.41 8.64
N ILE A 171 -2.19 -30.74 7.48
CA ILE A 171 -1.42 -30.89 6.25
C ILE A 171 -0.90 -29.54 5.78
N SER A 172 0.40 -29.48 5.50
CA SER A 172 1.08 -28.33 4.91
C SER A 172 1.69 -28.69 3.55
N CYS A 173 1.76 -27.71 2.66
CA CYS A 173 2.43 -27.85 1.37
C CYS A 173 3.95 -27.65 1.57
N PRO A 174 4.82 -28.58 1.15
CA PRO A 174 6.27 -28.40 1.20
C PRO A 174 6.81 -27.63 -0.01
N HIS A 175 5.93 -27.13 -0.90
CA HIS A 175 6.29 -26.37 -2.09
C HIS A 175 7.25 -27.09 -3.07
N SER A 176 7.34 -28.42 -3.01
CA SER A 176 8.16 -29.23 -3.93
C SER A 176 7.31 -29.88 -5.03
N PHE A 177 7.88 -30.03 -6.23
CA PHE A 177 7.17 -30.67 -7.35
C PHE A 177 6.77 -32.11 -7.04
N LYS A 178 7.65 -32.85 -6.37
CA LYS A 178 7.38 -34.23 -5.94
C LYS A 178 6.14 -34.31 -5.05
N ALA A 179 6.03 -33.46 -4.03
CA ALA A 179 4.85 -33.45 -3.17
C ALA A 179 3.60 -32.99 -3.93
N CYS A 180 3.72 -31.94 -4.76
CA CYS A 180 2.60 -31.46 -5.57
C CYS A 180 2.02 -32.57 -6.46
N LYS A 181 2.90 -33.36 -7.09
CA LYS A 181 2.53 -34.50 -7.94
C LYS A 181 2.02 -35.69 -7.13
N ASP A 182 2.76 -36.13 -6.11
CA ASP A 182 2.53 -37.43 -5.49
C ASP A 182 1.52 -37.35 -4.34
N GLN A 183 1.56 -36.27 -3.54
CA GLN A 183 0.70 -36.09 -2.37
C GLN A 183 -0.63 -35.42 -2.74
N PHE A 184 -0.61 -34.45 -3.66
CA PHE A 184 -1.79 -33.65 -4.02
C PHE A 184 -2.31 -33.92 -5.44
N GLN A 185 -1.63 -34.74 -6.23
CA GLN A 185 -2.01 -35.04 -7.62
C GLN A 185 -2.24 -33.79 -8.49
N ASN A 186 -1.52 -32.71 -8.18
CA ASN A 186 -1.75 -31.37 -8.70
C ASN A 186 -0.55 -30.83 -9.51
N ALA A 187 0.20 -31.72 -10.16
CA ALA A 187 1.38 -31.37 -10.93
C ALA A 187 1.10 -30.32 -12.03
N HIS A 188 -0.11 -30.33 -12.60
CA HIS A 188 -0.56 -29.38 -13.63
C HIS A 188 -0.52 -27.92 -13.16
N ASN A 189 -0.90 -27.67 -11.91
CA ASN A 189 -0.97 -26.32 -11.34
C ASN A 189 0.30 -25.95 -10.54
N PHE A 190 1.38 -26.74 -10.68
CA PHE A 190 2.65 -26.43 -10.04
C PHE A 190 3.26 -25.16 -10.64
N ALA A 191 3.21 -24.06 -9.89
CA ALA A 191 3.73 -22.76 -10.31
C ALA A 191 5.22 -22.57 -9.96
N GLY A 192 6.05 -23.57 -10.22
CA GLY A 192 7.51 -23.50 -10.06
C GLY A 192 8.25 -24.12 -11.25
N PHE A 193 9.58 -24.17 -11.19
CA PHE A 193 10.43 -24.63 -12.28
C PHE A 193 11.23 -25.87 -11.85
N PRO A 194 10.64 -27.08 -11.87
CA PRO A 194 11.23 -28.27 -11.25
C PRO A 194 12.55 -28.70 -11.87
N TYR A 195 12.73 -28.43 -13.16
CA TYR A 195 13.92 -28.78 -13.93
C TYR A 195 14.83 -27.58 -14.20
N LEU A 196 14.73 -26.53 -13.37
CA LEU A 196 15.64 -25.39 -13.46
C LEU A 196 17.08 -25.87 -13.22
N ILE A 197 17.94 -25.68 -14.21
CA ILE A 197 19.36 -26.02 -14.12
C ILE A 197 20.06 -25.05 -13.17
N GLY A 198 21.00 -25.57 -12.39
CA GLY A 198 21.81 -24.73 -11.49
C GLY A 198 22.85 -23.92 -12.26
N GLU A 199 23.44 -22.96 -11.59
CA GLU A 199 24.55 -22.16 -12.11
C GLU A 199 25.78 -23.04 -12.43
N ASP A 200 26.05 -24.01 -11.56
CA ASP A 200 27.09 -25.04 -11.72
C ASP A 200 26.95 -25.81 -13.04
N ALA A 201 25.75 -26.28 -13.36
CA ALA A 201 25.46 -26.98 -14.60
C ALA A 201 25.48 -26.06 -15.82
N SER A 202 25.24 -24.76 -15.64
CA SER A 202 25.22 -23.77 -16.72
C SER A 202 26.63 -23.40 -17.20
N TYR A 203 27.61 -23.41 -16.29
CA TYR A 203 29.02 -23.15 -16.60
C TYR A 203 29.87 -24.42 -16.80
N ALA A 204 29.31 -25.60 -16.56
CA ALA A 204 30.02 -26.86 -16.70
C ALA A 204 30.44 -27.12 -18.16
N ALA A 205 31.75 -27.31 -18.37
CA ALA A 205 32.27 -27.85 -19.61
C ALA A 205 32.10 -29.38 -19.65
N PRO A 206 31.89 -30.00 -20.82
CA PRO A 206 31.83 -31.45 -20.93
C PRO A 206 33.19 -32.05 -20.57
N LEU A 207 33.20 -33.00 -19.63
CA LEU A 207 34.40 -33.74 -19.24
C LEU A 207 34.54 -35.03 -20.05
N GLU A 208 35.78 -35.51 -20.11
CA GLU A 208 36.09 -36.82 -20.65
C GLU A 208 35.55 -37.91 -19.71
N GLY A 209 34.80 -38.86 -20.25
CA GLY A 209 34.09 -39.89 -19.48
C GLY A 209 32.63 -39.56 -19.10
N ASP A 210 32.16 -38.32 -19.31
CA ASP A 210 30.75 -37.98 -19.07
C ASP A 210 29.82 -38.79 -19.99
N VAL A 211 28.70 -39.27 -19.43
CA VAL A 211 27.58 -39.87 -20.17
C VAL A 211 26.84 -38.78 -20.94
N LYS A 212 26.81 -38.92 -22.27
CA LYS A 212 26.26 -37.91 -23.21
C LYS A 212 25.17 -38.55 -24.10
N ASP A 213 24.19 -39.20 -23.48
CA ASP A 213 23.18 -40.04 -24.15
C ASP A 213 21.80 -39.36 -24.32
N GLY A 214 21.61 -38.15 -23.80
CA GLY A 214 20.35 -37.41 -23.92
C GLY A 214 19.25 -37.86 -22.95
N SER A 215 19.63 -38.19 -21.71
CA SER A 215 18.72 -38.60 -20.64
C SER A 215 18.36 -37.46 -19.65
N SER A 216 17.43 -37.73 -18.72
CA SER A 216 17.11 -36.82 -17.62
C SER A 216 18.34 -36.59 -16.75
N ARG A 217 18.68 -35.32 -16.48
CA ARG A 217 19.76 -34.94 -15.54
C ARG A 217 19.37 -35.10 -14.06
N TYR A 218 18.07 -35.25 -13.79
CA TYR A 218 17.53 -35.40 -12.45
C TYR A 218 17.13 -36.86 -12.24
N SER A 219 17.58 -37.46 -11.13
CA SER A 219 17.05 -38.73 -10.66
C SER A 219 15.58 -38.53 -10.26
N GLN A 220 14.67 -39.24 -10.92
CA GLN A 220 13.24 -39.26 -10.57
C GLN A 220 13.01 -39.91 -9.21
#